data_AF-A0A172TXW6-F1
#
_entry.id   AF-A0A172TXW6-F1
#
_cell.length_a   1.000
_cell.length_b   1.000
_cell.length_c   1.000
_cell.angle_alpha   90.00
_cell.angle_beta   90.00
_cell.angle_gamma   90.00
#
_symmetry.space_group_name_H-M   'P 1'
#
loop_
_entity.id
_entity.type
_entity.pdbx_description
1 polymer ?
#
loop_
_entity_poly.entity_id
_entity_poly.type
_entity_poly.pdbx_seq_one_letter_code
_entity_poly.pdbx_strand_id
1 'polypeptide(L)'
;MKKPLLLFLFTLSLTAALFPLTALSNDSSNYKQFYLTGKVTGLRKGNIYLRYTTEDFGTVWDSCVLRNGSFHFNGKVNEPTMAEISLDREMPFGPDRAEIFLEEGNLNIKAIKNSFNTLQMNGTLSQMDYERLSLTKRKVLEELFEVQKKLNGTNTAAAEKESLEKRALLLYKEKAKADSLFIVQNPGSFVTAYLIKWNMDVEQFSLYPVDDLYNQMPAAVKMSSYGKKILWHMNKVKKYLLTIWLQNLVPKQLMEI
;
A
#
# COMPACT_ATOMS: atom_id res chain seq x y z
N MET A 1 94.74 -19.33 -10.70
CA MET A 1 94.12 -20.64 -10.99
C MET A 1 92.60 -20.52 -10.86
N LYS A 2 91.88 -20.82 -11.96
CA LYS A 2 90.47 -21.26 -12.14
C LYS A 2 89.37 -20.87 -11.10
N LYS A 3 88.50 -19.91 -11.53
CA LYS A 3 87.01 -19.74 -11.44
C LYS A 3 86.15 -20.61 -10.46
N PRO A 4 84.91 -20.22 -10.06
CA PRO A 4 83.92 -19.37 -10.78
C PRO A 4 83.16 -18.31 -9.93
N LEU A 5 82.75 -17.17 -10.51
CA LEU A 5 81.42 -16.86 -11.07
C LEU A 5 80.23 -17.09 -10.09
N LEU A 6 79.78 -16.04 -9.41
CA LEU A 6 78.42 -15.97 -8.87
C LEU A 6 77.79 -14.61 -9.20
N LEU A 7 76.76 -14.68 -10.03
CA LEU A 7 75.86 -13.62 -10.47
C LEU A 7 74.90 -13.32 -9.31
N PHE A 8 74.91 -12.11 -8.72
CA PHE A 8 73.85 -11.71 -7.79
C PHE A 8 72.83 -10.85 -8.53
N LEU A 9 71.68 -11.47 -8.78
CA LEU A 9 70.49 -10.90 -9.41
C LEU A 9 69.73 -10.00 -8.43
N PHE A 10 69.23 -8.91 -9.00
CA PHE A 10 68.24 -7.98 -8.48
C PHE A 10 66.97 -8.68 -7.98
N THR A 11 66.51 -8.36 -6.76
CA THR A 11 65.05 -8.28 -6.47
C THR A 11 64.78 -7.24 -5.38
N LEU A 12 64.33 -6.06 -5.83
CA LEU A 12 63.72 -5.02 -5.01
C LEU A 12 62.31 -5.51 -4.65
N SER A 13 62.08 -6.03 -3.44
CA SER A 13 60.74 -6.47 -3.01
C SER A 13 59.88 -5.27 -2.63
N LEU A 14 59.07 -4.79 -3.58
CA LEU A 14 58.00 -3.84 -3.35
C LEU A 14 56.79 -4.59 -2.75
N THR A 15 56.72 -4.70 -1.42
CA THR A 15 55.52 -5.26 -0.76
C THR A 15 54.43 -4.20 -0.71
N ALA A 16 53.56 -4.20 -1.74
CA ALA A 16 52.28 -3.53 -1.70
C ALA A 16 51.39 -4.23 -0.67
N ALA A 17 51.18 -3.61 0.50
CA ALA A 17 50.18 -4.04 1.45
C ALA A 17 48.78 -3.79 0.86
N LEU A 18 48.23 -4.81 0.19
CA LEU A 18 46.80 -4.87 -0.14
C LEU A 18 46.03 -4.97 1.18
N PHE A 19 45.53 -3.84 1.68
CA PHE A 19 44.44 -3.88 2.65
C PHE A 19 43.18 -4.34 1.92
N PRO A 20 42.57 -5.49 2.27
CA PRO A 20 41.27 -5.84 1.73
C PRO A 20 40.27 -4.82 2.25
N LEU A 21 39.69 -4.04 1.33
CA LEU A 21 38.59 -3.13 1.62
C LEU A 21 37.33 -3.96 1.87
N THR A 22 37.23 -4.61 3.03
CA THR A 22 35.98 -5.22 3.48
C THR A 22 35.12 -4.14 4.12
N ALA A 23 34.42 -3.40 3.27
CA ALA A 23 33.22 -2.67 3.66
C ALA A 23 32.07 -3.10 2.75
N LEU A 24 31.66 -4.36 2.88
CA LEU A 24 30.29 -4.75 2.56
C LEU A 24 29.42 -4.30 3.73
N SER A 25 29.03 -3.02 3.74
CA SER A 25 27.80 -2.64 4.42
C SER A 25 26.66 -3.25 3.61
N ASN A 26 26.13 -4.40 4.05
CA ASN A 26 24.79 -4.81 3.69
C ASN A 26 23.84 -3.76 4.29
N ASP A 27 23.61 -2.67 3.57
CA ASP A 27 22.40 -1.90 3.78
C ASP A 27 21.26 -2.79 3.31
N SER A 28 20.70 -3.56 4.25
CA SER A 28 19.57 -4.47 4.07
C SER A 28 18.25 -3.71 3.84
N SER A 29 18.33 -2.46 3.40
CA SER A 29 17.18 -1.64 3.08
C SER A 29 16.85 -1.88 1.59
N ASN A 30 15.88 -2.77 1.31
CA ASN A 30 15.36 -3.07 -0.04
C ASN A 30 14.62 -1.88 -0.68
N TYR A 31 14.90 -0.65 -0.23
CA TYR A 31 14.24 0.56 -0.67
C TYR A 31 14.68 0.95 -2.07
N LYS A 32 13.70 1.02 -2.96
CA LYS A 32 13.83 1.41 -4.35
C LYS A 32 13.40 2.85 -4.54
N GLN A 33 14.12 3.56 -5.39
CA GLN A 33 13.84 4.96 -5.67
C GLN A 33 12.67 5.09 -6.65
N PHE A 34 11.73 5.99 -6.35
CA PHE A 34 10.71 6.44 -7.30
C PHE A 34 10.92 7.92 -7.65
N TYR A 35 10.51 8.27 -8.85
CA TYR A 35 10.44 9.65 -9.36
C TYR A 35 9.04 9.88 -9.91
N LEU A 36 8.20 10.55 -9.13
CA LEU A 36 6.85 10.89 -9.54
C LEU A 36 6.83 12.28 -10.15
N THR A 37 6.35 12.37 -11.38
CA THR A 37 6.17 13.64 -12.10
C THR A 37 4.72 13.77 -12.49
N GLY A 38 4.22 14.99 -12.70
CA GLY A 38 2.88 15.11 -13.24
C GLY A 38 2.45 16.51 -13.58
N LYS A 39 1.23 16.60 -14.10
CA LYS A 39 0.58 17.86 -14.46
C LYS A 39 -0.88 17.86 -14.05
N VAL A 40 -1.29 18.93 -13.37
CA VAL A 40 -2.67 19.24 -13.02
C VAL A 40 -3.21 20.27 -14.01
N THR A 41 -4.12 19.85 -14.87
CA THR A 41 -4.83 20.75 -15.79
C THR A 41 -5.90 21.52 -15.04
N GLY A 42 -6.05 22.81 -15.31
CA GLY A 42 -7.00 23.69 -14.61
C GLY A 42 -6.47 24.31 -13.31
N LEU A 43 -5.21 24.06 -12.94
CA LEU A 43 -4.54 24.72 -11.81
C LEU A 43 -3.07 25.04 -12.14
N ARG A 44 -2.71 26.33 -12.19
CA ARG A 44 -1.34 26.74 -12.55
C ARG A 44 -0.40 26.90 -11.35
N LYS A 45 -0.94 27.34 -10.21
CA LYS A 45 -0.23 27.63 -8.96
C LYS A 45 -1.02 27.02 -7.79
N GLY A 46 -0.34 26.69 -6.71
CA GLY A 46 -0.91 26.03 -5.53
C GLY A 46 0.05 24.97 -5.02
N ASN A 47 -0.40 24.16 -4.07
CA ASN A 47 0.35 23.01 -3.58
C ASN A 47 -0.33 21.73 -4.05
N ILE A 48 0.48 20.69 -4.20
CA ILE A 48 0.02 19.31 -4.30
C ILE A 48 0.72 18.53 -3.21
N TYR A 49 -0.01 17.60 -2.60
CA TYR A 49 0.46 16.80 -1.47
C TYR A 49 0.56 15.34 -1.88
N LEU A 50 1.57 14.66 -1.37
CA LEU A 50 1.75 13.22 -1.50
C LEU A 50 1.80 12.62 -0.09
N ARG A 51 0.97 11.61 0.13
CA ARG A 51 0.93 10.86 1.39
C ARG A 51 1.04 9.38 1.10
N TYR A 52 1.94 8.66 1.76
CA TYR A 52 2.06 7.22 1.60
C TYR A 52 2.51 6.52 2.88
N THR A 53 2.23 5.22 2.95
CA THR A 53 2.51 4.39 4.13
C THR A 53 3.86 3.69 3.96
N THR A 54 4.73 3.71 4.97
CA THR A 54 5.99 2.95 4.95
C THR A 54 5.79 1.49 5.35
N GLU A 55 6.80 0.64 5.19
CA GLU A 55 6.75 -0.77 5.61
C GLU A 55 6.31 -0.95 7.08
N ASP A 56 6.80 -0.06 7.96
CA ASP A 56 6.48 -0.06 9.39
C ASP A 56 5.11 0.59 9.71
N PHE A 57 4.31 0.91 8.70
CA PHE A 57 3.03 1.61 8.81
C PHE A 57 3.15 3.04 9.37
N GLY A 58 4.35 3.63 9.25
CA GLY A 58 4.52 5.07 9.37
C GLY A 58 3.87 5.78 8.18
N THR A 59 3.60 7.08 8.32
CA THR A 59 3.08 7.90 7.21
C THR A 59 4.13 8.91 6.81
N VAL A 60 4.48 8.92 5.52
CA VAL A 60 5.25 10.00 4.91
C VAL A 60 4.28 11.04 4.38
N TRP A 61 4.57 12.31 4.66
CA TRP A 61 3.89 13.46 4.10
C TRP A 61 4.91 14.30 3.34
N ASP A 62 4.57 14.62 2.09
CA ASP A 62 5.36 15.49 1.24
C ASP A 62 4.46 16.50 0.53
N SER A 63 5.03 17.60 0.08
CA SER A 63 4.34 18.65 -0.65
C SER A 63 5.22 19.27 -1.72
N CYS A 64 4.62 19.62 -2.85
CA CYS A 64 5.28 20.28 -3.96
C CYS A 64 4.49 21.51 -4.37
N VAL A 65 5.16 22.64 -4.60
CA VAL A 65 4.53 23.83 -5.16
C VAL A 65 4.39 23.65 -6.67
N LEU A 66 3.16 23.79 -7.18
CA LEU A 66 2.87 23.69 -8.60
C LEU A 66 3.55 24.81 -9.39
N ARG A 67 4.30 24.44 -10.42
CA ARG A 67 4.90 25.37 -11.39
C ARG A 67 4.22 25.19 -12.73
N ASN A 68 3.31 26.10 -13.06
CA ASN A 68 2.47 26.03 -14.26
C ASN A 68 1.67 24.71 -14.35
N GLY A 69 1.19 24.24 -13.20
CA GLY A 69 0.46 22.99 -13.03
C GLY A 69 1.35 21.74 -12.99
N SER A 70 2.66 21.86 -13.19
CA SER A 70 3.59 20.73 -13.07
C SER A 70 4.12 20.55 -11.65
N PHE A 71 4.37 19.30 -11.27
CA PHE A 71 4.97 18.91 -10.00
C PHE A 71 5.94 17.75 -10.16
N HIS A 72 6.78 17.57 -9.14
CA HIS A 72 7.68 16.44 -9.00
C HIS A 72 7.82 16.06 -7.52
N PHE A 73 7.83 14.76 -7.26
CA PHE A 73 8.20 14.14 -5.99
C PHE A 73 9.24 13.06 -6.24
N ASN A 74 10.14 12.86 -5.28
CA ASN A 74 11.10 11.78 -5.27
C ASN A 74 11.15 11.17 -3.87
N GLY A 75 11.20 9.85 -3.80
CA GLY A 75 11.23 9.14 -2.54
C GLY A 75 11.62 7.69 -2.72
N LYS A 76 11.54 6.92 -1.65
CA LYS A 76 11.85 5.50 -1.69
C LYS A 76 10.69 4.67 -1.15
N VAL A 77 10.47 3.53 -1.79
CA VAL A 77 9.53 2.48 -1.37
C VAL A 77 10.23 1.13 -1.51
N ASN A 78 10.02 0.23 -0.56
CA ASN A 78 10.59 -1.13 -0.57
C ASN A 78 9.75 -2.12 -1.38
N GLU A 79 8.49 -1.76 -1.66
CA GLU A 79 7.51 -2.56 -2.38
C GLU A 79 6.42 -1.65 -2.99
N PRO A 80 5.54 -2.16 -3.87
CA PRO A 80 4.37 -1.42 -4.31
C PRO A 80 3.51 -0.92 -3.15
N THR A 81 3.41 0.40 -3.04
CA THR A 81 2.89 1.08 -1.85
C THR A 81 1.70 1.96 -2.23
N MET A 82 0.56 1.79 -1.55
CA MET A 82 -0.55 2.70 -1.72
C MET A 82 -0.19 4.10 -1.21
N ALA A 83 -0.45 5.09 -2.05
CA ALA A 83 -0.27 6.50 -1.79
C ALA A 83 -1.52 7.29 -2.18
N GLU A 84 -1.58 8.51 -1.68
CA GLU A 84 -2.63 9.47 -1.94
C GLU A 84 -2.00 10.75 -2.48
N ILE A 85 -2.60 11.28 -3.53
CA ILE A 85 -2.29 12.59 -4.08
C ILE A 85 -3.49 13.52 -3.92
N SER A 86 -3.27 14.74 -3.43
CA SER A 86 -4.35 15.70 -3.21
C SER A 86 -3.92 17.15 -3.42
N LEU A 87 -4.87 18.04 -3.68
CA LEU A 87 -4.65 19.50 -3.68
C LEU A 87 -4.91 20.15 -2.33
N ASP A 88 -5.48 19.40 -1.38
CA ASP A 88 -5.77 19.85 -0.03
C ASP A 88 -5.23 18.83 0.99
N ARG A 89 -4.50 19.33 1.99
CA ARG A 89 -3.89 18.51 3.04
C ARG A 89 -4.91 18.05 4.08
N GLU A 90 -5.94 18.86 4.33
CA GLU A 90 -6.85 18.71 5.46
C GLU A 90 -8.19 18.12 5.07
N MET A 91 -8.52 18.08 3.78
CA MET A 91 -9.77 17.47 3.31
C MET A 91 -9.60 15.95 3.09
N PRO A 92 -10.19 15.09 3.95
CA PRO A 92 -10.14 13.64 3.77
C PRO A 92 -10.95 13.17 2.56
N PHE A 93 -11.84 14.01 2.03
CA PHE A 93 -12.72 13.71 0.90
C PHE A 93 -12.81 14.89 -0.05
N GLY A 94 -12.87 14.63 -1.36
CA GLY A 94 -13.06 15.68 -2.37
C GLY A 94 -12.71 15.24 -3.78
N PRO A 95 -13.10 16.03 -4.79
CA PRO A 95 -12.86 15.71 -6.21
C PRO A 95 -11.40 15.91 -6.64
N ASP A 96 -10.56 16.49 -5.77
CA ASP A 96 -9.13 16.77 -5.97
C ASP A 96 -8.23 15.82 -5.16
N ARG A 97 -8.67 14.58 -4.98
CA ARG A 97 -7.95 13.49 -4.30
C ARG A 97 -7.99 12.23 -5.16
N ALA A 98 -6.88 11.49 -5.21
CA ALA A 98 -6.82 10.15 -5.79
C ALA A 98 -5.84 9.25 -5.04
N GLU A 99 -6.11 7.96 -5.11
CA GLU A 99 -5.21 6.90 -4.65
C GLU A 99 -4.41 6.34 -5.83
N ILE A 100 -3.12 6.10 -5.60
CA ILE A 100 -2.15 5.62 -6.58
C ILE A 100 -1.20 4.62 -5.93
N PHE A 101 -0.60 3.73 -6.71
CA PHE A 101 0.49 2.87 -6.25
C PHE A 101 1.84 3.46 -6.65
N LEU A 102 2.67 3.75 -5.64
CA LEU A 102 4.08 4.07 -5.83
C LEU A 102 4.89 2.78 -5.98
N GLU A 103 5.72 2.73 -7.02
CA GLU A 103 6.69 1.66 -7.26
C GLU A 103 8.03 2.25 -7.73
N GLU A 104 9.05 1.40 -7.84
CA GLU A 104 10.36 1.77 -8.36
C GLU A 104 10.27 2.40 -9.76
N GLY A 105 11.06 3.46 -9.98
CA GLY A 105 11.25 4.04 -11.31
C GLY A 105 10.47 5.33 -11.56
N ASN A 106 10.24 5.61 -12.84
CA ASN A 106 9.66 6.88 -13.31
C ASN A 106 8.15 6.79 -13.47
N LEU A 107 7.44 7.53 -12.64
CA LEU A 107 5.99 7.60 -12.58
C LEU A 107 5.54 8.96 -13.11
N ASN A 108 4.44 8.98 -13.85
CA ASN A 108 3.88 10.15 -14.51
C ASN A 108 2.37 10.19 -14.31
N ILE A 109 1.88 11.32 -13.81
CA ILE A 109 0.48 11.57 -13.54
C ILE A 109 -0.07 12.67 -14.44
N LYS A 110 -1.26 12.43 -14.99
CA LYS A 110 -2.11 13.46 -15.59
C LYS A 110 -3.39 13.56 -14.78
N ALA A 111 -3.62 14.73 -14.19
CA ALA A 111 -4.81 15.02 -13.40
C ALA A 111 -5.53 16.26 -13.94
N ILE A 112 -6.83 16.35 -13.66
CA ILE A 112 -7.68 17.51 -13.99
C ILE A 112 -8.27 18.00 -12.67
N LYS A 113 -8.15 19.31 -12.39
CA LYS A 113 -8.75 19.92 -11.21
C LYS A 113 -10.26 19.64 -11.18
N ASN A 114 -10.77 19.29 -10.00
CA ASN A 114 -12.10 18.79 -9.69
C ASN A 114 -12.46 17.44 -10.35
N SER A 115 -11.48 16.67 -10.83
CA SER A 115 -11.73 15.39 -11.52
C SER A 115 -10.57 14.39 -11.35
N PHE A 116 -9.99 14.32 -10.14
CA PHE A 116 -8.90 13.37 -9.84
C PHE A 116 -9.34 11.90 -9.91
N ASN A 117 -10.64 11.60 -9.85
CA ASN A 117 -11.19 10.28 -10.14
C ASN A 117 -10.93 9.80 -11.59
N THR A 118 -10.56 10.71 -12.50
CA THR A 118 -10.17 10.42 -13.89
C THR A 118 -8.65 10.46 -14.10
N LEU A 119 -7.88 10.57 -13.01
CA LEU A 119 -6.43 10.63 -13.03
C LEU A 119 -5.86 9.43 -13.80
N GLN A 120 -4.87 9.71 -14.65
CA GLN A 120 -4.13 8.70 -15.39
C GLN A 120 -2.71 8.62 -14.85
N MET A 121 -2.24 7.41 -14.62
CA MET A 121 -0.87 7.14 -14.23
C MET A 121 -0.27 6.06 -15.14
N ASN A 122 0.98 6.22 -15.53
CA ASN A 122 1.67 5.21 -16.32
C ASN A 122 2.20 4.05 -15.45
N GLY A 123 2.14 2.84 -16.01
CA GLY A 123 3.32 1.98 -16.04
C GLY A 123 3.74 1.22 -14.78
N THR A 124 2.82 0.79 -13.92
CA THR A 124 3.15 -0.21 -12.90
C THR A 124 2.08 -1.29 -12.78
N LEU A 125 2.48 -2.53 -12.46
CA LEU A 125 1.55 -3.67 -12.39
C LEU A 125 0.49 -3.44 -11.32
N SER A 126 0.87 -2.93 -10.14
CA SER A 126 -0.09 -2.72 -9.05
C SER A 126 -1.02 -1.55 -9.34
N GLN A 127 -0.54 -0.49 -10.02
CA GLN A 127 -1.40 0.60 -10.46
C GLN A 127 -2.43 0.12 -11.48
N MET A 128 -2.02 -0.67 -12.49
CA MET A 128 -2.95 -1.21 -13.49
C MET A 128 -4.00 -2.13 -12.86
N ASP A 129 -3.59 -2.96 -11.90
CA ASP A 129 -4.49 -3.81 -11.14
C ASP A 129 -5.50 -2.99 -10.31
N TYR A 130 -5.03 -1.94 -9.63
CA TYR A 130 -5.87 -1.04 -8.85
C TYR A 130 -6.85 -0.27 -9.73
N GLU A 131 -6.39 0.21 -10.88
CA GLU A 131 -7.24 0.88 -11.87
C GLU A 131 -8.32 -0.08 -12.37
N ARG A 132 -7.95 -1.29 -12.83
CA ARG A 132 -8.91 -2.31 -13.30
C ARG A 132 -9.99 -2.58 -12.25
N LEU A 133 -9.60 -2.78 -11.00
CA LEU A 133 -10.53 -2.96 -9.88
C LEU A 133 -11.39 -1.71 -9.62
N SER A 134 -10.82 -0.51 -9.72
CA SER A 134 -11.57 0.74 -9.54
C SER A 134 -12.61 0.93 -10.64
N LEU A 135 -12.31 0.55 -11.88
CA LEU A 135 -13.27 0.61 -12.99
C LEU A 135 -14.48 -0.31 -12.73
N THR A 136 -14.29 -1.51 -12.16
CA THR A 136 -15.39 -2.45 -11.87
C THR A 136 -16.28 -1.96 -10.72
N LYS A 137 -15.73 -1.16 -9.81
CA LYS A 137 -16.45 -0.62 -8.64
C LYS A 137 -17.01 0.79 -8.85
N ARG A 138 -16.65 1.48 -9.94
CA ARG A 138 -16.94 2.90 -10.13
C ARG A 138 -18.39 3.28 -9.85
N LYS A 139 -19.35 2.59 -10.48
CA LYS A 139 -20.79 2.87 -10.30
C LYS A 139 -21.22 2.71 -8.84
N VAL A 140 -20.75 1.66 -8.18
CA VAL A 140 -21.05 1.38 -6.77
C VAL A 140 -20.47 2.47 -5.87
N LEU A 141 -19.25 2.93 -6.15
CA LEU A 141 -18.58 3.99 -5.39
C LEU A 141 -19.23 5.37 -5.60
N GLU A 142 -19.61 5.71 -6.83
CA GLU A 142 -20.35 6.94 -7.15
C GLU A 142 -21.69 6.97 -6.42
N GLU A 143 -22.42 5.85 -6.43
CA GLU A 143 -23.70 5.78 -5.72
C GLU A 143 -23.52 5.81 -4.19
N LEU A 144 -22.50 5.12 -3.66
CA LEU A 144 -22.15 5.21 -2.23
C LEU A 144 -21.85 6.64 -1.81
N PHE A 145 -21.11 7.39 -2.62
CA PHE A 145 -20.80 8.79 -2.35
C PHE A 145 -22.07 9.64 -2.26
N GLU A 146 -22.99 9.52 -3.23
CA GLU A 146 -24.25 10.26 -3.20
C GLU A 146 -25.17 9.85 -2.04
N VAL A 147 -25.22 8.56 -1.70
CA VAL A 147 -25.97 8.06 -0.53
C VAL A 147 -25.38 8.62 0.77
N GLN A 148 -24.07 8.58 0.95
CA GLN A 148 -23.39 9.13 2.13
C GLN A 148 -23.57 10.64 2.26
N LYS A 149 -23.50 11.37 1.14
CA LYS A 149 -23.76 12.81 1.10
C LYS A 149 -25.15 13.16 1.60
N LYS A 150 -26.17 12.38 1.22
CA LYS A 150 -27.55 12.55 1.73
C LYS A 150 -27.69 12.17 3.20
N LEU A 151 -27.05 11.08 3.63
CA LEU A 151 -27.07 10.65 5.03
C LEU A 151 -26.42 11.68 5.98
N ASN A 152 -25.38 12.37 5.52
CA ASN A 152 -24.69 13.42 6.27
C ASN A 152 -25.37 14.79 6.20
N GLY A 153 -26.47 14.92 5.42
CA GLY A 153 -27.25 16.15 5.32
C GLY A 153 -28.10 16.41 6.57
N THR A 154 -28.24 17.67 6.96
CA THR A 154 -28.93 18.07 8.21
C THR A 154 -30.45 17.95 8.17
N ASN A 155 -31.07 17.71 7.01
CA ASN A 155 -32.52 17.77 6.79
C ASN A 155 -33.14 16.42 6.34
N THR A 156 -32.43 15.30 6.49
CA THR A 156 -32.91 13.99 6.01
C THR A 156 -33.94 13.42 6.99
N ALA A 157 -35.18 13.20 6.53
CA ALA A 157 -36.25 12.65 7.35
C ALA A 157 -35.92 11.22 7.83
N ALA A 158 -36.43 10.80 9.00
CA ALA A 158 -36.08 9.50 9.61
C ALA A 158 -36.35 8.29 8.68
N ALA A 159 -37.49 8.27 7.98
CA ALA A 159 -37.82 7.21 7.03
C ALA A 159 -36.90 7.22 5.78
N GLU A 160 -36.48 8.40 5.32
CA GLU A 160 -35.52 8.53 4.22
C GLU A 160 -34.14 8.03 4.65
N LYS A 161 -33.72 8.35 5.88
CA LYS A 161 -32.47 7.88 6.47
C LYS A 161 -32.41 6.35 6.53
N GLU A 162 -33.46 5.69 7.01
CA GLU A 162 -33.51 4.22 7.06
C GLU A 162 -33.38 3.59 5.66
N SER A 163 -34.06 4.17 4.67
CA SER A 163 -33.97 3.72 3.27
C SER A 163 -32.55 3.87 2.71
N LEU A 164 -31.91 5.03 2.96
CA LEU A 164 -30.54 5.31 2.54
C LEU A 164 -29.52 4.40 3.23
N GLU A 165 -29.69 4.09 4.52
CA GLU A 165 -28.85 3.14 5.26
C GLU A 165 -28.96 1.73 4.69
N LYS A 166 -30.18 1.26 4.40
CA LYS A 166 -30.40 -0.03 3.71
C LYS A 166 -29.74 -0.05 2.33
N ARG A 167 -29.83 1.04 1.57
CA ARG A 167 -29.17 1.15 0.26
C ARG A 167 -27.65 1.15 0.39
N ALA A 168 -27.09 1.87 1.35
CA ALA A 168 -25.66 1.87 1.64
C ALA A 168 -25.16 0.46 1.98
N LEU A 169 -25.89 -0.29 2.81
CA LEU A 169 -25.54 -1.67 3.16
C LEU A 169 -25.50 -2.58 1.91
N LEU A 170 -26.47 -2.47 1.00
CA LEU A 170 -26.47 -3.23 -0.25
C LEU A 170 -25.27 -2.88 -1.13
N LEU A 171 -24.96 -1.59 -1.26
CA LEU A 171 -23.79 -1.13 -2.04
C LEU A 171 -22.47 -1.59 -1.42
N TYR A 172 -22.35 -1.61 -0.09
CA TYR A 172 -21.18 -2.18 0.58
C TYR A 172 -21.02 -3.67 0.29
N LYS A 173 -22.11 -4.44 0.23
CA LYS A 173 -22.08 -5.86 -0.16
C LYS A 173 -21.67 -6.03 -1.62
N GLU A 174 -22.16 -5.19 -2.53
CA GLU A 174 -21.75 -5.19 -3.94
C GLU A 174 -20.25 -4.89 -4.08
N LYS A 175 -19.75 -3.88 -3.34
CA LYS A 175 -18.32 -3.54 -3.27
C LYS A 175 -17.50 -4.72 -2.74
N ALA A 176 -17.91 -5.31 -1.61
CA ALA A 176 -17.21 -6.44 -0.98
C ALA A 176 -17.16 -7.67 -1.92
N LYS A 177 -18.22 -7.91 -2.69
CA LYS A 177 -18.24 -8.96 -3.72
C LYS A 177 -17.21 -8.68 -4.83
N ALA A 178 -17.14 -7.45 -5.33
CA ALA A 178 -16.15 -7.07 -6.34
C ALA A 178 -14.71 -7.20 -5.82
N ASP A 179 -14.45 -6.76 -4.59
CA ASP A 179 -13.14 -6.90 -3.92
C ASP A 179 -12.78 -8.40 -3.75
N SER A 180 -13.73 -9.22 -3.29
CA SER A 180 -13.54 -10.68 -3.11
C SER A 180 -13.16 -11.38 -4.41
N LEU A 181 -13.87 -11.07 -5.50
CA LEU A 181 -13.60 -11.66 -6.82
C LEU A 181 -12.20 -11.29 -7.32
N PHE A 182 -11.83 -10.02 -7.17
CA PHE A 182 -10.50 -9.56 -7.54
C PHE A 182 -9.40 -10.28 -6.73
N ILE A 183 -9.57 -10.38 -5.42
CA ILE A 183 -8.61 -11.04 -4.51
C ILE A 183 -8.34 -12.48 -4.95
N VAL A 184 -9.39 -13.27 -5.20
CA VAL A 184 -9.26 -14.68 -5.60
C VAL A 184 -8.63 -14.83 -6.97
N GLN A 185 -8.94 -13.93 -7.91
CA GLN A 185 -8.40 -13.99 -9.27
C GLN A 185 -6.95 -13.48 -9.37
N ASN A 186 -6.50 -12.67 -8.40
CA ASN A 186 -5.20 -12.00 -8.46
C ASN A 186 -4.41 -12.16 -7.15
N PRO A 187 -4.14 -13.39 -6.66
CA PRO A 187 -3.46 -13.59 -5.38
C PRO A 187 -2.01 -13.06 -5.38
N GLY A 188 -1.41 -12.88 -6.56
CA GLY A 188 -0.08 -12.29 -6.72
C GLY A 188 -0.05 -10.76 -6.76
N SER A 189 -1.19 -10.08 -6.72
CA SER A 189 -1.25 -8.62 -6.76
C SER A 189 -0.98 -8.00 -5.38
N PHE A 190 -0.18 -6.94 -5.31
CA PHE A 190 -0.06 -6.15 -4.07
C PHE A 190 -1.37 -5.45 -3.69
N VAL A 191 -2.24 -5.21 -4.66
CA VAL A 191 -3.61 -4.71 -4.43
C VAL A 191 -4.41 -5.72 -3.61
N THR A 192 -4.22 -7.03 -3.82
CA THR A 192 -4.90 -8.08 -3.04
C THR A 192 -4.51 -8.01 -1.57
N ALA A 193 -3.22 -7.92 -1.26
CA ALA A 193 -2.77 -7.79 0.13
C ALA A 193 -3.24 -6.46 0.75
N TYR A 194 -3.22 -5.36 0.01
CA TYR A 194 -3.76 -4.08 0.44
C TYR A 194 -5.26 -4.20 0.83
N LEU A 195 -6.09 -4.76 -0.04
CA LEU A 195 -7.53 -4.90 0.21
C LEU A 195 -7.82 -5.72 1.46
N ILE A 196 -7.18 -6.88 1.62
CA ILE A 196 -7.39 -7.73 2.79
C ILE A 196 -6.95 -6.98 4.04
N LYS A 197 -5.74 -6.39 4.05
CA LYS A 197 -5.22 -5.68 5.22
C LYS A 197 -6.15 -4.59 5.73
N TRP A 198 -6.82 -3.85 4.83
CA TRP A 198 -7.67 -2.72 5.23
C TRP A 198 -9.13 -3.09 5.47
N ASN A 199 -9.57 -4.28 5.05
CA ASN A 199 -10.97 -4.68 5.19
C ASN A 199 -11.16 -5.94 6.06
N MET A 200 -10.10 -6.64 6.49
CA MET A 200 -10.24 -7.92 7.21
C MET A 200 -10.99 -7.85 8.55
N ASP A 201 -11.06 -6.66 9.17
CA ASP A 201 -11.85 -6.40 10.39
C ASP A 201 -13.33 -6.10 10.10
N VAL A 202 -13.70 -5.87 8.84
CA VAL A 202 -15.07 -5.57 8.44
C VAL A 202 -15.86 -6.87 8.35
N GLU A 203 -17.03 -6.90 8.99
CA GLU A 203 -17.93 -8.04 8.88
C GLU A 203 -18.29 -8.30 7.42
N GLN A 204 -18.19 -9.56 6.98
CA GLN A 204 -18.49 -9.98 5.60
C GLN A 204 -17.68 -9.24 4.52
N PHE A 205 -16.47 -8.75 4.84
CA PHE A 205 -15.63 -8.09 3.83
C PHE A 205 -15.26 -9.00 2.65
N SER A 206 -15.22 -10.31 2.90
CA SER A 206 -14.86 -11.33 1.93
C SER A 206 -15.87 -12.48 1.93
N LEU A 207 -16.07 -13.05 0.74
CA LEU A 207 -16.81 -14.29 0.55
C LEU A 207 -16.04 -15.54 1.02
N TYR A 208 -14.73 -15.41 1.25
CA TYR A 208 -13.81 -16.48 1.61
C TYR A 208 -13.06 -16.18 2.91
N PRO A 209 -12.70 -17.21 3.71
CA PRO A 209 -11.89 -17.03 4.91
C PRO A 209 -10.53 -16.37 4.62
N VAL A 210 -10.09 -15.48 5.51
CA VAL A 210 -8.80 -14.77 5.36
C VAL A 210 -7.63 -15.74 5.27
N ASP A 211 -7.65 -16.83 6.05
CA ASP A 211 -6.62 -17.86 6.01
C ASP A 211 -6.43 -18.47 4.61
N ASP A 212 -7.54 -18.78 3.92
CA ASP A 212 -7.51 -19.39 2.59
C ASP A 212 -7.00 -18.42 1.53
N LEU A 213 -7.39 -17.14 1.63
CA LEU A 213 -6.92 -16.10 0.73
C LEU A 213 -5.43 -15.83 0.93
N TYR A 214 -4.99 -15.76 2.18
CA TYR A 214 -3.58 -15.57 2.52
C TYR A 214 -2.74 -16.74 2.02
N ASN A 215 -3.20 -17.98 2.17
CA ASN A 215 -2.46 -19.16 1.75
C ASN A 215 -2.19 -19.21 0.25
N GLN A 216 -3.10 -18.68 -0.58
CA GLN A 216 -2.95 -18.60 -2.04
C GLN A 216 -1.94 -17.54 -2.49
N MET A 217 -1.57 -16.58 -1.63
CA MET A 217 -0.59 -15.55 -2.00
C MET A 217 0.81 -16.14 -2.20
N PRO A 218 1.56 -15.69 -3.22
CA PRO A 218 2.95 -16.06 -3.41
C PRO A 218 3.84 -15.42 -2.32
N ALA A 219 5.06 -15.92 -2.18
CA ALA A 219 5.99 -15.48 -1.15
C ALA A 219 6.25 -13.97 -1.19
N ALA A 220 6.40 -13.37 -2.37
CA ALA A 220 6.62 -11.93 -2.52
C ALA A 220 5.50 -11.09 -1.86
N VAL A 221 4.24 -11.48 -2.05
CA VAL A 221 3.08 -10.79 -1.48
C VAL A 221 2.95 -11.08 0.02
N LYS A 222 3.21 -12.31 0.47
CA LYS A 222 3.21 -12.66 1.91
C LYS A 222 4.29 -11.91 2.70
N MET A 223 5.45 -11.70 2.09
CA MET A 223 6.58 -10.97 2.69
C MET A 223 6.40 -9.46 2.63
N SER A 224 5.38 -8.95 1.93
CA SER A 224 5.09 -7.52 1.91
C SER A 224 4.65 -6.99 3.28
N SER A 225 4.68 -5.68 3.48
CA SER A 225 4.16 -5.02 4.70
C SER A 225 2.71 -5.42 4.97
N TYR A 226 1.86 -5.42 3.94
CA TYR A 226 0.46 -5.83 4.03
C TYR A 226 0.34 -7.33 4.35
N GLY A 227 1.10 -8.19 3.67
CA GLY A 227 1.12 -9.63 3.92
C GLY A 227 1.51 -9.98 5.36
N LYS A 228 2.60 -9.37 5.86
CA LYS A 228 3.05 -9.52 7.25
C LYS A 228 1.98 -9.10 8.26
N LYS A 229 1.23 -8.00 7.99
CA LYS A 229 0.13 -7.57 8.88
C LYS A 229 -1.07 -8.50 8.86
N ILE A 230 -1.41 -9.06 7.70
CA ILE A 230 -2.48 -10.06 7.60
C ILE A 230 -2.11 -11.28 8.45
N LEU A 231 -0.88 -11.79 8.32
CA LEU A 231 -0.40 -12.91 9.12
C LEU A 231 -0.41 -12.60 10.62
N TRP A 232 0.07 -11.42 11.01
CA TRP A 232 0.03 -10.98 12.40
C TRP A 232 -1.39 -10.94 12.96
N HIS A 233 -2.34 -10.39 12.18
CA HIS A 233 -3.73 -10.30 12.56
C HIS A 233 -4.35 -11.70 12.74
N MET A 234 -4.15 -12.60 11.76
CA MET A 234 -4.61 -14.00 11.84
C MET A 234 -4.09 -14.71 13.10
N ASN A 235 -2.80 -14.54 13.42
CA ASN A 235 -2.21 -15.14 14.61
C ASN A 235 -2.77 -14.55 15.91
N LYS A 236 -3.03 -13.24 15.94
CA LYS A 236 -3.66 -12.57 17.08
C LYS A 236 -5.07 -13.11 17.32
N VAL A 237 -5.89 -13.25 16.27
CA VAL A 237 -7.25 -13.82 16.36
C VAL A 237 -7.21 -15.26 16.85
N LYS A 238 -6.33 -16.11 16.29
CA LYS A 238 -6.15 -17.51 16.74
C LYS A 238 -5.78 -17.59 18.22
N LYS A 239 -4.84 -16.76 18.67
CA LYS A 239 -4.45 -16.70 20.09
C LYS A 239 -5.60 -16.26 21.00
N TYR A 240 -6.37 -15.27 20.57
CA TYR A 240 -7.54 -14.79 21.32
C TYR A 240 -8.61 -15.88 21.45
N LEU A 241 -8.95 -16.57 20.36
CA LEU A 241 -9.92 -17.67 20.36
C LEU A 241 -9.46 -18.85 21.23
N LEU A 242 -8.16 -19.21 21.17
CA LEU A 242 -7.59 -20.23 22.05
C LEU A 242 -7.70 -19.84 23.53
N THR A 243 -7.51 -18.56 23.85
CA THR A 243 -7.64 -18.04 25.22
C THR A 243 -9.08 -18.18 25.74
N ILE A 244 -10.07 -17.81 24.92
CA ILE A 244 -11.50 -18.00 25.26
C ILE A 244 -11.83 -19.48 25.45
N TRP A 245 -11.35 -20.33 24.54
CA TRP A 245 -11.60 -21.77 24.61
C TRP A 245 -11.03 -22.37 25.91
N LEU A 246 -9.78 -22.04 26.27
CA LEU A 246 -9.17 -22.46 27.53
C LEU A 246 -9.91 -21.95 28.77
N GLN A 247 -10.39 -20.70 28.76
CA GLN A 247 -11.18 -20.15 29.87
C GLN A 247 -12.52 -20.87 30.05
N ASN A 248 -13.13 -21.33 28.95
CA ASN A 248 -14.40 -22.07 28.99
C ASN A 248 -14.22 -23.56 29.32
N LEU A 249 -12.99 -24.08 29.24
CA LEU A 249 -12.64 -25.46 29.60
C LEU A 249 -12.38 -25.67 31.08
N VAL A 250 -12.00 -24.62 31.81
CA VAL A 250 -11.80 -24.69 33.25
C VAL A 250 -13.16 -24.48 33.93
N PRO A 251 -13.72 -25.48 34.64
CA PRO A 251 -14.96 -25.30 35.38
C PRO A 251 -14.81 -24.16 36.41
N LYS A 252 -15.77 -23.22 36.46
CA LYS A 252 -15.78 -22.10 37.43
C LYS A 252 -15.56 -22.53 38.89
N GLN A 253 -15.87 -23.79 39.23
CA GLN A 253 -15.72 -24.36 40.57
C GLN A 253 -14.27 -24.57 41.03
N LEU A 254 -13.27 -24.47 40.14
CA LEU A 254 -11.85 -24.63 40.50
C LEU A 254 -11.12 -23.30 40.77
N MET A 255 -11.80 -22.15 40.68
CA MET A 255 -11.22 -20.81 40.96
C MET A 255 -11.68 -20.19 42.29
N GLU A 256 -12.42 -20.94 43.13
CA GLU A 256 -12.84 -20.52 44.48
C GLU A 256 -12.18 -21.37 45.59
N ILE A 257 -10.86 -21.56 45.54
CA ILE A 257 -10.05 -22.09 46.66
C ILE A 257 -9.02 -21.05 47.05
#